data_AF-A0A9D6EX07-F1
#
_entry.id   AF-A0A9D6EX07-F1
#
_cell.length_a   1.000
_cell.length_b   1.000
_cell.length_c   1.000
_cell.angle_alpha   90.00
_cell.angle_beta   90.00
_cell.angle_gamma   90.00
#
_symmetry.space_group_name_H-M   'P 1'
#
loop_
_entity.id
_entity.type
_entity.pdbx_description
1 polymer ?
#
loop_
_entity_poly.entity_id
_entity_poly.type
_entity_poly.pdbx_seq_one_letter_code
_entity_poly.pdbx_strand_id
1 'polypeptide(L)'
;MKVKKVTDPNEGFLAAKDILYKVVNRDTALFLSGGSTPKPLYEILAKERKIEPGAVTLVDERFGQPLHLNSNEKMIQETGLSSYFLENGIPYYPILQKGRDRKKVAFEYNAVVSSLFSRFSKRVAILGIGEDGPREMKN
;
A
#
# COMPACT_ATOMS: atom_id res chain seq x y z
N MET A 1 -15.84 -8.12 13.08
CA MET A 1 -15.71 -7.28 11.88
C MET A 1 -16.56 -6.03 12.07
N LYS A 2 -15.98 -4.82 12.01
CA LYS A 2 -16.75 -3.56 12.03
C LYS A 2 -16.96 -3.11 10.59
N VAL A 3 -18.21 -2.93 10.17
CA VAL A 3 -18.56 -2.48 8.82
C VAL A 3 -19.13 -1.07 8.93
N LYS A 4 -18.56 -0.12 8.18
CA LYS A 4 -19.12 1.23 8.03
C LYS A 4 -19.77 1.33 6.66
N LYS A 5 -21.09 1.44 6.63
CA LYS A 5 -21.84 1.72 5.41
C LYS A 5 -21.72 3.22 5.10
N VAL A 6 -21.56 3.54 3.83
CA VAL A 6 -21.44 4.91 3.30
C VAL A 6 -22.36 5.05 2.10
N THR A 7 -22.81 6.26 1.81
CA THR A 7 -23.76 6.50 0.71
C THR A 7 -23.07 6.71 -0.63
N ASP A 8 -21.81 7.10 -0.62
CA ASP A 8 -21.00 7.30 -1.83
C ASP A 8 -19.49 7.03 -1.58
N PRO A 9 -18.68 6.92 -2.66
CA PRO A 9 -17.25 6.64 -2.52
C PRO A 9 -16.45 7.68 -1.73
N ASN A 10 -16.82 8.96 -1.79
CA ASN A 10 -16.08 10.02 -1.09
C ASN A 10 -16.24 9.89 0.43
N GLU A 11 -17.46 9.60 0.91
CA GLU A 11 -17.67 9.26 2.31
C GLU A 11 -16.83 8.05 2.74
N GLY A 12 -16.71 7.05 1.86
CA GLY A 12 -15.85 5.89 2.06
C GLY A 12 -14.38 6.28 2.25
N PHE A 13 -13.84 7.13 1.38
CA PHE A 13 -12.47 7.60 1.45
C PHE A 13 -12.21 8.43 2.71
N LEU A 14 -13.12 9.34 3.06
CA LEU A 14 -13.01 10.15 4.28
C LEU A 14 -13.05 9.28 5.54
N ALA A 15 -13.93 8.27 5.57
CA ALA A 15 -13.99 7.32 6.66
C ALA A 15 -12.71 6.49 6.78
N ALA A 16 -12.17 6.00 5.66
CA ALA A 16 -10.92 5.25 5.63
C ALA A 16 -9.74 6.13 6.11
N LYS A 17 -9.64 7.37 5.62
CA LYS A 17 -8.67 8.38 6.08
C LYS A 17 -8.72 8.56 7.59
N ASP A 18 -9.90 8.78 8.15
CA ASP A 18 -10.06 9.02 9.59
C ASP A 18 -9.68 7.81 10.44
N ILE A 19 -9.88 6.59 9.92
CA ILE A 19 -9.39 5.37 10.56
C ILE A 19 -7.86 5.35 10.51
N LEU A 20 -7.27 5.57 9.33
CA LEU A 20 -5.82 5.56 9.14
C LEU A 20 -5.12 6.57 10.06
N TYR A 21 -5.64 7.78 10.19
CA TYR A 21 -5.09 8.81 11.09
C TYR A 21 -5.09 8.41 12.57
N LYS A 22 -5.99 7.52 12.97
CA LYS A 22 -6.08 7.03 14.36
C LYS A 22 -5.17 5.83 14.63
N VAL A 23 -4.91 5.02 13.61
CA VAL A 23 -4.27 3.70 13.80
C VAL A 23 -2.84 3.63 13.28
N VAL A 24 -2.48 4.42 12.27
CA VAL A 24 -1.15 4.42 11.64
C VAL A 24 -0.21 5.36 12.40
N ASN A 25 0.92 4.83 12.86
CA ASN A 25 1.98 5.56 13.53
C ASN A 25 3.34 4.89 13.27
N ARG A 26 4.43 5.39 13.88
CA ARG A 26 5.80 4.89 13.63
C ARG A 26 6.06 3.43 14.03
N ASP A 27 5.15 2.81 14.77
CA ASP A 27 5.19 1.37 15.10
C ASP A 27 4.31 0.53 14.15
N THR A 28 3.91 1.11 13.01
CA THR A 28 3.06 0.48 12.01
C THR A 28 3.83 0.17 10.73
N ALA A 29 3.75 -1.09 10.28
CA ALA A 29 4.02 -1.46 8.90
C ALA A 29 2.74 -1.28 8.07
N LEU A 30 2.77 -0.38 7.09
CA LEU A 30 1.64 -0.05 6.22
C LEU A 30 1.77 -0.77 4.87
N PHE A 31 0.73 -1.50 4.49
CA PHE A 31 0.65 -2.25 3.24
C PHE A 31 -0.38 -1.60 2.31
N LEU A 32 0.05 -1.21 1.12
CA LEU A 32 -0.77 -0.49 0.14
C LEU A 32 -1.17 -1.41 -1.01
N SER A 33 -2.44 -1.40 -1.41
CA SER A 33 -2.89 -2.06 -2.63
C SER A 33 -2.89 -1.09 -3.82
N GLY A 34 -2.86 -1.65 -5.02
CA GLY A 34 -3.22 -0.92 -6.23
C GLY A 34 -4.73 -0.72 -6.42
N GLY A 35 -5.09 -0.15 -7.57
CA GLY A 35 -6.48 0.00 -8.03
C GLY A 35 -6.97 1.45 -8.10
N SER A 36 -8.12 1.64 -8.76
CA SER A 36 -8.76 2.95 -8.89
C SER A 36 -9.39 3.44 -7.59
N THR A 37 -9.93 2.52 -6.77
CA THR A 37 -10.57 2.85 -5.48
C THR A 37 -9.61 3.47 -4.47
N PRO A 38 -8.41 2.92 -4.19
CA PRO A 38 -7.51 3.54 -3.21
C PRO A 38 -6.78 4.79 -3.73
N LYS A 39 -6.76 5.05 -5.04
CA LYS A 39 -5.98 6.16 -5.63
C LYS A 39 -6.37 7.54 -5.07
N PRO A 40 -7.66 7.95 -5.03
CA PRO A 40 -8.06 9.23 -4.43
C PRO A 40 -7.70 9.33 -2.94
N LEU A 41 -7.77 8.22 -2.20
CA LEU A 41 -7.34 8.19 -0.80
C LEU A 41 -5.85 8.49 -0.68
N TYR A 42 -5.01 7.91 -1.52
CA TYR A 42 -3.56 8.16 -1.51
C TYR A 42 -3.22 9.61 -1.86
N GLU A 43 -3.92 10.23 -2.81
CA GLU A 43 -3.77 11.66 -3.14
C GLU A 43 -4.10 12.55 -1.94
N ILE A 44 -5.18 12.23 -1.21
CA ILE A 44 -5.55 12.95 0.02
C ILE A 44 -4.47 12.77 1.10
N LEU A 45 -3.99 11.55 1.33
CA LEU A 45 -2.96 11.27 2.32
C LEU A 45 -1.63 11.98 1.98
N ALA A 46 -1.24 11.98 0.71
CA ALA A 46 -0.05 12.67 0.21
C ALA A 46 -0.15 14.19 0.38
N LYS A 47 -1.33 14.76 0.12
CA LYS A 47 -1.58 16.19 0.28
C LYS A 47 -1.58 16.61 1.76
N GLU A 48 -2.22 15.83 2.62
CA GLU A 48 -2.37 16.18 4.03
C GLU A 48 -1.13 15.87 4.87
N ARG A 49 -0.30 14.89 4.48
CA ARG A 49 1.00 14.55 5.11
C ARG A 49 0.91 14.27 6.62
N LYS A 50 -0.18 13.63 7.06
CA LYS A 50 -0.47 13.37 8.49
C LYS A 50 -0.12 11.95 8.98
N ILE A 51 0.12 11.01 8.07
CA ILE A 51 0.40 9.61 8.45
C ILE A 51 1.90 9.33 8.46
N GLU A 52 2.42 8.89 9.60
CA GLU A 52 3.84 8.54 9.75
C GLU A 52 4.00 7.06 10.10
N PRO A 53 3.80 6.12 9.15
CA PRO A 53 4.14 4.72 9.38
C PRO A 53 5.64 4.53 9.58
N GLY A 54 6.03 3.46 10.26
CA GLY A 54 7.45 3.11 10.45
C GLY A 54 8.07 2.46 9.21
N ALA A 55 7.25 1.85 8.35
CA ALA A 55 7.63 1.32 7.05
C ALA A 55 6.40 1.17 6.15
N VAL A 56 6.63 1.22 4.84
CA VAL A 56 5.59 1.08 3.82
C VAL A 56 6.00 0.02 2.79
N THR A 57 5.06 -0.81 2.37
CA THR A 57 5.22 -1.74 1.25
C THR A 57 3.89 -1.99 0.54
N LEU A 58 3.88 -2.88 -0.45
CA LEU A 58 2.70 -3.21 -1.25
C LEU A 58 2.04 -4.50 -0.75
N VAL A 59 0.75 -4.66 -0.96
CA VAL A 59 0.07 -5.96 -0.74
C VAL A 59 0.39 -6.92 -1.88
N ASP A 60 0.37 -6.39 -3.10
CA ASP A 60 0.51 -7.13 -4.33
C ASP A 60 1.17 -6.25 -5.41
N GLU A 61 1.69 -6.87 -6.45
CA GLU A 61 2.21 -6.17 -7.63
C GLU A 61 2.14 -7.07 -8.87
N ARG A 62 1.92 -6.45 -10.02
CA ARG A 62 1.88 -7.11 -11.32
C ARG A 62 3.34 -7.36 -11.73
N PHE A 63 3.68 -8.60 -12.05
CA PHE A 63 5.07 -8.93 -12.35
C PHE A 63 5.52 -8.31 -13.67
N GLY A 64 6.66 -7.60 -13.64
CA GLY A 64 7.29 -7.01 -14.81
C GLY A 64 8.51 -6.16 -14.44
N GLN A 65 8.88 -5.22 -15.31
CA GLN A 65 9.91 -4.23 -14.98
C GLN A 65 9.41 -3.27 -13.88
N PRO A 66 10.27 -2.83 -12.94
CA PRO A 66 9.90 -1.80 -11.98
C PRO A 66 9.28 -0.58 -12.67
N LEU A 67 8.21 -0.05 -12.09
CA LEU A 67 7.47 1.12 -12.59
C LEU A 67 6.91 0.98 -14.02
N HIS A 68 6.62 -0.23 -14.49
CA HIS A 68 5.92 -0.41 -15.77
C HIS A 68 4.50 0.18 -15.77
N LEU A 69 3.90 0.37 -16.94
CA LEU A 69 2.61 1.06 -17.11
C LEU A 69 1.51 0.61 -16.12
N ASN A 70 1.39 -0.69 -15.87
CA ASN A 70 0.34 -1.27 -15.01
C ASN A 70 0.77 -1.52 -13.54
N SER A 71 1.90 -0.96 -13.10
CA SER A 71 2.48 -1.23 -11.78
C SER A 71 1.71 -0.50 -10.68
N ASN A 72 1.45 -1.21 -9.57
CA ASN A 72 0.91 -0.63 -8.34
C ASN A 72 1.87 0.40 -7.76
N GLU A 73 3.18 0.10 -7.74
CA GLU A 73 4.23 1.03 -7.34
C GLU A 73 4.16 2.34 -8.15
N LYS A 74 4.08 2.23 -9.49
CA LYS A 74 3.97 3.41 -10.36
C LYS A 74 2.73 4.23 -10.02
N MET A 75 1.57 3.59 -9.88
CA MET A 75 0.33 4.27 -9.54
C MET A 75 0.44 5.02 -8.21
N ILE A 76 1.01 4.40 -7.18
CA ILE A 76 1.20 5.05 -5.87
C ILE A 76 2.19 6.20 -5.99
N GLN A 77 3.25 6.06 -6.77
CA GLN A 77 4.21 7.15 -7.02
C GLN A 77 3.53 8.36 -7.68
N GLU A 78 2.65 8.14 -8.65
CA GLU A 78 1.89 9.20 -9.33
C GLU A 78 0.95 9.97 -8.39
N THR A 79 0.55 9.39 -7.24
CA THR A 79 -0.26 10.09 -6.23
C THR A 79 0.55 11.05 -5.36
N GLY A 80 1.89 10.98 -5.43
CA GLY A 80 2.80 11.71 -4.55
C GLY A 80 3.00 11.09 -3.16
N LEU A 81 2.27 10.01 -2.84
CA LEU A 81 2.32 9.40 -1.51
C LEU A 81 3.68 8.76 -1.19
N SER A 82 4.30 8.07 -2.15
CA SER A 82 5.63 7.49 -1.95
C SER A 82 6.72 8.56 -1.84
N SER A 83 6.60 9.65 -2.60
CA SER A 83 7.49 10.82 -2.48
C SER A 83 7.41 11.43 -1.09
N TYR A 84 6.19 11.61 -0.56
CA TYR A 84 5.99 12.05 0.82
C TYR A 84 6.71 11.15 1.82
N PHE A 85 6.57 9.83 1.71
CA PHE A 85 7.25 8.89 2.61
C PHE A 85 8.78 9.03 2.52
N LEU A 86 9.32 9.07 1.30
CA LEU A 86 10.76 9.19 1.08
C LEU A 86 11.32 10.50 1.67
N GLU A 87 10.65 11.62 1.46
CA GLU A 87 11.03 12.94 1.99
C GLU A 87 11.06 12.97 3.51
N ASN A 88 10.25 12.16 4.18
CA ASN A 88 10.17 12.06 5.63
C ASN A 88 11.02 10.92 6.21
N GLY A 89 11.88 10.30 5.39
CA GLY A 89 12.74 9.20 5.80
C GLY A 89 11.99 7.92 6.17
N ILE A 90 10.74 7.77 5.70
CA ILE A 90 9.93 6.58 5.91
C ILE A 90 10.35 5.53 4.86
N PRO A 91 10.87 4.36 5.28
CA PRO A 91 11.30 3.32 4.35
C PRO A 91 10.13 2.81 3.49
N TYR A 92 10.31 2.84 2.17
CA TYR A 92 9.38 2.26 1.20
C TYR A 92 10.02 1.06 0.51
N TYR A 93 9.39 -0.11 0.62
CA TYR A 93 9.90 -1.38 0.08
C TYR A 93 9.06 -1.83 -1.12
N PRO A 94 9.53 -1.63 -2.36
CA PRO A 94 8.83 -2.11 -3.55
C PRO A 94 8.95 -3.64 -3.69
N ILE A 95 8.01 -4.24 -4.42
CA ILE A 95 8.05 -5.68 -4.74
C ILE A 95 9.02 -5.95 -5.89
N LEU A 96 8.94 -5.18 -6.98
CA LEU A 96 9.72 -5.44 -8.19
C LEU A 96 11.16 -4.98 -8.04
N GLN A 97 12.07 -5.79 -8.58
CA GLN A 97 13.50 -5.54 -8.56
C GLN A 97 14.06 -5.77 -9.97
N LYS A 98 14.90 -4.85 -10.44
CA LYS A 98 15.46 -4.91 -11.79
C LYS A 98 16.29 -6.18 -11.98
N GLY A 99 16.07 -6.88 -13.09
CA GLY A 99 16.87 -8.05 -13.48
C GLY A 99 16.61 -9.33 -12.67
N ARG A 100 15.51 -9.38 -11.90
CA ARG A 100 15.09 -10.57 -11.15
C ARG A 100 13.96 -11.31 -11.85
N ASP A 101 13.97 -12.63 -11.77
CA ASP A 101 12.83 -13.45 -12.17
C ASP A 101 11.74 -13.47 -11.08
N ARG A 102 10.55 -13.97 -11.44
CA ARG A 102 9.37 -14.02 -10.56
C ARG A 102 9.63 -14.80 -9.26
N LYS A 103 10.36 -15.92 -9.32
CA LYS A 103 10.63 -16.75 -8.13
C LYS A 103 11.57 -16.04 -7.18
N LYS A 104 12.62 -15.40 -7.72
CA LYS A 104 13.57 -14.65 -6.92
C LYS A 104 12.93 -13.43 -6.28
N VAL A 105 12.11 -12.68 -7.03
CA VAL A 105 11.32 -11.56 -6.50
C VAL A 105 10.43 -12.03 -5.34
N ALA A 106 9.67 -13.10 -5.50
CA ALA A 106 8.80 -13.61 -4.45
C ALA A 106 9.59 -14.04 -3.19
N PHE A 107 10.73 -14.71 -3.38
CA PHE A 107 11.59 -15.14 -2.28
C PHE A 107 12.18 -13.95 -1.51
N GLU A 108 12.73 -12.96 -2.21
CA GLU A 108 13.31 -11.76 -1.59
C GLU A 108 12.23 -10.91 -0.92
N TYR A 109 11.06 -10.79 -1.55
CA TYR A 109 9.94 -10.04 -0.98
C TYR A 109 9.39 -10.71 0.29
N ASN A 110 9.36 -12.04 0.35
CA ASN A 110 8.99 -12.75 1.57
C ASN A 110 9.93 -12.44 2.75
N ALA A 111 11.23 -12.26 2.50
CA ALA A 111 12.18 -11.84 3.53
C ALA A 111 11.90 -10.40 4.01
N VAL A 112 11.53 -9.49 3.10
CA VAL A 112 11.08 -8.13 3.46
C VAL A 112 9.86 -8.19 4.37
N VAL A 113 8.80 -8.90 3.96
CA VAL A 113 7.56 -9.03 4.75
C VAL A 113 7.83 -9.65 6.12
N SER A 114 8.65 -10.70 6.17
CA SER A 114 9.05 -11.36 7.43
C SER A 114 9.77 -10.40 8.38
N SER A 115 10.68 -9.57 7.86
CA SER A 115 11.37 -8.53 8.62
C SER A 115 10.43 -7.44 9.12
N LEU A 116 9.46 -7.02 8.31
CA LEU A 116 8.44 -6.06 8.75
C LEU A 116 7.56 -6.64 9.88
N PHE A 117 7.18 -7.91 9.77
CA PHE A 117 6.34 -8.58 10.76
C PHE A 117 7.05 -8.82 12.09
N SER A 118 8.39 -8.97 12.08
CA SER A 118 9.17 -9.10 13.31
C SER A 118 9.49 -7.75 13.97
N ARG A 119 9.59 -6.67 13.18
CA ARG A 119 9.99 -5.34 13.66
C ARG A 119 8.84 -4.47 14.16
N PHE A 120 7.65 -4.61 13.59
CA PHE A 120 6.53 -3.72 13.88
C PHE A 120 5.40 -4.45 14.60
N SER A 121 4.92 -3.89 15.71
CA SER A 121 3.84 -4.51 16.48
C SER A 121 2.50 -4.37 15.75
N LYS A 122 2.31 -3.27 15.01
CA LYS A 122 1.09 -2.96 14.25
C LYS A 122 1.29 -3.18 12.76
N ARG A 123 0.28 -3.74 12.13
CA ARG A 123 0.22 -3.99 10.68
C ARG A 123 -1.13 -3.53 10.17
N VAL A 124 -1.12 -2.66 9.16
CA VAL A 124 -2.33 -2.12 8.55
C VAL A 124 -2.22 -2.32 7.05
N ALA A 125 -3.26 -2.89 6.45
CA ALA A 125 -3.36 -3.05 5.01
C ALA A 125 -4.56 -2.28 4.47
N ILE A 126 -4.37 -1.59 3.35
CA ILE A 126 -5.45 -1.00 2.55
C ILE A 126 -5.70 -1.97 1.40
N LEU A 127 -6.93 -2.45 1.27
CA LEU A 127 -7.32 -3.47 0.30
C LEU A 127 -8.52 -2.98 -0.53
N GLY A 128 -8.43 -3.11 -1.84
CA GLY A 128 -9.57 -3.04 -2.74
C GLY A 128 -10.22 -4.40 -2.93
N ILE A 129 -11.55 -4.44 -2.96
CA ILE A 129 -12.33 -5.63 -3.33
C ILE A 129 -12.97 -5.34 -4.68
N GLY A 130 -12.70 -6.17 -5.70
CA GLY A 130 -13.34 -6.05 -7.00
C GLY A 130 -14.77 -6.59 -6.97
N GLU A 131 -15.54 -6.35 -8.04
CA GLU A 131 -16.91 -6.86 -8.17
C GLU A 131 -16.99 -8.40 -8.05
N ASP A 132 -15.91 -9.10 -8.44
CA ASP A 132 -15.77 -10.56 -8.33
C ASP A 132 -15.19 -11.04 -6.98
N GLY A 133 -15.06 -10.16 -5.98
CA GLY A 133 -14.39 -10.42 -4.70
C GLY A 133 -12.87 -10.09 -4.72
N PRO A 134 -12.11 -10.56 -3.71
CA PRO A 134 -10.65 -10.43 -3.72
C PRO A 134 -10.09 -11.16 -4.94
N ARG A 135 -9.42 -10.44 -5.85
CA ARG A 135 -8.74 -11.09 -6.98
C ARG A 135 -7.50 -11.81 -6.47
N GLU A 136 -7.62 -13.10 -6.19
CA GLU A 136 -6.47 -13.99 -6.23
C GLU A 136 -5.85 -13.91 -7.62
N MET A 137 -4.54 -13.65 -7.70
CA MET A 137 -3.81 -13.79 -8.96
C MET A 137 -3.79 -15.27 -9.32
N LYS A 138 -4.63 -15.67 -10.29
CA LYS A 138 -4.57 -17.01 -10.87
C LYS A 138 -3.22 -17.15 -11.58
N ASN A 139 -2.48 -18.19 -11.17
CA ASN A 139 -1.10 -18.53 -11.59
C ASN A 139 -0.94 -18.75 -13.09
#